data_AF-A0A7W0A3P8-F1
#
_entry.id   AF-A0A7W0A3P8-F1
#
_cell.length_a   1.000
_cell.length_b   1.000
_cell.length_c   1.000
_cell.angle_alpha   90.00
_cell.angle_beta   90.00
_cell.angle_gamma   90.00
#
_symmetry.space_group_name_H-M   'P 1'
#
loop_
_entity.id
_entity.type
_entity.pdbx_description
1 polymer ?
#
loop_
_entity_poly.entity_id
_entity_poly.type
_entity_poly.pdbx_seq_one_letter_code
_entity_poly.pdbx_strand_id
1 'polypeptide(L)'
;RTQRWFGDVPGEMFVNPPFELERAMHRDAASGRPIMPHMLATGVILHDPTNTVNGLQQLAEELLDKGLSCSSESLSLQRYAIATWFEDAVDIALIAPDLASAFITEALLSSVRLMFLDDGQWIPRQKLLLSEFERRYPDWGTLVRTSLRCASVAEQLDLAAPFIEHVASVTGFFEWESEPQTVAP
;
A
#
# COMPACT_ATOMS: atom_id res chain seq x y z
N ARG A 1 -17.22 -17.44 4.56
CA ARG A 1 -16.10 -18.03 3.81
C ARG A 1 -16.06 -19.53 4.08
N THR A 2 -15.91 -20.35 3.06
CA THR A 2 -15.68 -21.79 3.21
C THR A 2 -14.62 -22.25 2.22
N GLN A 3 -13.82 -23.25 2.59
CA GLN A 3 -12.75 -23.81 1.78
C GLN A 3 -12.96 -25.32 1.70
N ARG A 4 -12.85 -25.88 0.50
CA ARG A 4 -13.04 -27.31 0.24
C ARG A 4 -12.15 -27.76 -0.91
N TRP A 5 -11.78 -29.03 -0.90
CA TRP A 5 -11.12 -29.67 -2.04
C TRP A 5 -12.19 -30.27 -2.96
N PHE A 6 -11.98 -30.11 -4.27
CA PHE A 6 -12.76 -30.73 -5.33
C PHE A 6 -11.80 -31.59 -6.16
N GLY A 7 -11.63 -32.86 -5.75
CA GLY A 7 -10.54 -33.68 -6.25
C GLY A 7 -9.19 -33.14 -5.76
N ASP A 8 -8.28 -32.85 -6.68
CA ASP A 8 -6.97 -32.23 -6.44
C ASP A 8 -6.98 -30.69 -6.53
N VAL A 9 -8.15 -30.09 -6.76
CA VAL A 9 -8.31 -28.63 -6.87
C VAL A 9 -8.80 -28.04 -5.55
N PRO A 10 -8.03 -27.15 -4.89
CA PRO A 10 -8.52 -26.41 -3.74
C PRO A 10 -9.48 -25.30 -4.21
N GLY A 11 -10.68 -25.28 -3.63
CA GLY A 11 -11.69 -24.28 -3.88
C GLY A 11 -11.99 -23.44 -2.63
N GLU A 12 -12.19 -22.15 -2.85
CA GLU A 12 -12.59 -21.22 -1.82
C GLU A 12 -13.86 -20.47 -2.27
N MET A 13 -14.84 -20.40 -1.37
CA MET A 13 -16.13 -19.76 -1.64
C MET A 13 -16.40 -18.66 -0.63
N PHE A 14 -16.81 -17.50 -1.16
CA PHE A 14 -17.23 -16.34 -0.41
C PHE A 14 -18.71 -16.09 -0.68
N VAL A 15 -19.47 -15.83 0.38
CA VAL A 15 -20.89 -15.48 0.29
C VAL A 15 -21.02 -14.11 0.93
N ASN A 16 -21.32 -13.11 0.11
CA ASN A 16 -21.47 -11.73 0.54
C ASN A 16 -22.76 -11.18 -0.05
N PRO A 17 -23.51 -10.35 0.69
CA PRO A 17 -24.58 -9.59 0.09
C PRO A 17 -24.00 -8.51 -0.87
N PRO A 18 -24.75 -8.08 -1.90
CA PRO A 18 -24.25 -7.12 -2.89
C PRO A 18 -23.70 -5.83 -2.29
N PHE A 19 -24.39 -5.24 -1.31
CA PHE A 19 -23.98 -3.99 -0.68
C PHE A 19 -22.62 -4.07 0.03
N GLU A 20 -22.23 -5.24 0.54
CA GLU A 20 -20.89 -5.41 1.15
C GLU A 20 -19.79 -5.48 0.09
N LEU A 21 -20.10 -6.00 -1.11
CA LEU A 21 -19.17 -6.01 -2.23
C LEU A 21 -18.94 -4.58 -2.75
N GLU A 22 -20.00 -3.79 -2.90
CA GLU A 22 -19.91 -2.37 -3.26
C GLU A 22 -19.07 -1.59 -2.24
N ARG A 23 -19.37 -1.76 -0.95
CA ARG A 23 -18.61 -1.12 0.13
C ARG A 23 -17.14 -1.54 0.12
N ALA A 24 -16.85 -2.80 -0.18
CA ALA A 24 -15.47 -3.28 -0.29
C ALA A 24 -14.74 -2.66 -1.48
N MET A 25 -15.39 -2.54 -2.65
CA MET A 25 -14.81 -1.87 -3.81
C MET A 25 -14.45 -0.41 -3.53
N HIS A 26 -15.30 0.34 -2.83
CA HIS A 26 -14.99 1.72 -2.45
C HIS A 26 -13.82 1.83 -1.45
N ARG A 27 -13.74 0.92 -0.47
CA ARG A 27 -12.59 0.88 0.45
C ARG A 27 -11.29 0.57 -0.30
N ASP A 28 -11.34 -0.38 -1.20
CA ASP A 28 -10.22 -0.77 -2.05
C ASP A 28 -9.75 0.40 -2.93
N ALA A 29 -10.68 1.09 -3.57
CA ALA A 29 -10.41 2.29 -4.37
C ALA A 29 -9.76 3.41 -3.54
N ALA A 30 -10.28 3.69 -2.34
CA ALA A 30 -9.73 4.70 -1.44
C ALA A 30 -8.31 4.36 -0.94
N SER A 31 -8.00 3.07 -0.80
CA SER A 31 -6.66 2.60 -0.41
C SER A 31 -5.67 2.47 -1.58
N GLY A 32 -6.14 2.70 -2.82
CA GLY A 32 -5.35 2.49 -4.02
C GLY A 32 -5.01 1.02 -4.31
N ARG A 33 -5.71 0.07 -3.67
CA ARG A 33 -5.52 -1.38 -3.83
C ARG A 33 -6.81 -2.02 -4.34
N PRO A 34 -7.02 -2.11 -5.66
CA PRO A 34 -8.32 -2.48 -6.25
C PRO A 34 -8.53 -4.00 -6.28
N ILE A 35 -8.51 -4.67 -5.12
CA ILE A 35 -8.59 -6.14 -5.04
C ILE A 35 -9.99 -6.63 -5.46
N MET A 36 -11.04 -6.16 -4.80
CA MET A 36 -12.43 -6.48 -5.12
C MET A 36 -12.84 -6.03 -6.52
N PRO A 37 -12.52 -4.80 -6.97
CA PRO A 37 -12.78 -4.39 -8.34
C PRO A 37 -12.13 -5.35 -9.35
N HIS A 38 -10.84 -5.69 -9.21
CA HIS A 38 -10.21 -6.64 -10.13
C HIS A 38 -10.82 -8.04 -10.06
N MET A 39 -11.14 -8.54 -8.86
CA MET A 39 -11.75 -9.87 -8.70
C MET A 39 -13.11 -9.97 -9.36
N LEU A 40 -13.93 -8.91 -9.30
CA LEU A 40 -15.24 -8.88 -9.93
C LEU A 40 -15.13 -8.66 -11.44
N ALA A 41 -14.37 -7.66 -11.89
CA ALA A 41 -14.19 -7.34 -13.30
C ALA A 41 -13.63 -8.51 -14.12
N THR A 42 -12.69 -9.28 -13.56
CA THR A 42 -12.07 -10.44 -14.24
C THR A 42 -12.75 -11.77 -13.96
N GLY A 43 -13.82 -11.77 -13.15
CA GLY A 43 -14.57 -12.95 -12.79
C GLY A 43 -15.43 -13.48 -13.94
N VAL A 44 -15.81 -14.76 -13.84
CA VAL A 44 -16.75 -15.39 -14.78
C VAL A 44 -18.08 -15.60 -14.05
N ILE A 45 -19.15 -15.04 -14.60
CA ILE A 45 -20.51 -15.24 -14.08
C ILE A 45 -21.02 -16.62 -14.52
N LEU A 46 -21.27 -17.49 -13.54
CA LEU A 46 -21.85 -18.82 -13.79
C LEU A 46 -23.39 -18.83 -13.68
N HIS A 47 -23.96 -17.94 -12.85
CA HIS A 47 -25.40 -17.85 -12.61
C HIS A 47 -25.78 -16.47 -12.06
N ASP A 48 -26.69 -15.76 -12.73
CA ASP A 48 -27.18 -14.44 -12.30
C ASP A 48 -28.58 -14.11 -12.85
N PRO A 49 -29.65 -14.75 -12.32
CA PRO A 49 -31.01 -14.59 -12.84
C PRO A 49 -31.59 -13.19 -12.57
N THR A 50 -31.03 -12.44 -11.62
CA THR A 50 -31.49 -11.10 -11.23
C THR A 50 -30.58 -9.99 -11.74
N ASN A 51 -29.60 -10.32 -12.60
CA ASN A 51 -28.61 -9.38 -13.15
C ASN A 51 -27.82 -8.59 -12.11
N THR A 52 -27.74 -9.12 -10.88
CA THR A 52 -27.12 -8.45 -9.73
C THR A 52 -25.60 -8.53 -9.81
N VAL A 53 -25.06 -9.69 -10.19
CA VAL A 53 -23.60 -9.89 -10.29
C VAL A 53 -23.07 -9.15 -11.52
N ASN A 54 -23.81 -9.13 -12.63
CA ASN A 54 -23.46 -8.34 -13.81
C ASN A 54 -23.40 -6.85 -13.50
N GLY A 55 -24.35 -6.32 -12.71
CA GLY A 55 -24.30 -4.92 -12.26
C GLY A 55 -23.06 -4.61 -11.42
N LEU A 56 -22.67 -5.52 -10.52
CA LEU A 56 -21.45 -5.38 -9.73
C LEU A 56 -20.17 -5.46 -10.58
N GLN A 57 -20.17 -6.31 -11.62
CA GLN A 57 -19.04 -6.40 -12.56
C GLN A 57 -18.86 -5.12 -13.36
N GLN A 58 -19.94 -4.52 -13.86
CA GLN A 58 -19.90 -3.23 -14.54
C GLN A 58 -19.40 -2.11 -13.62
N LEU A 59 -19.90 -2.05 -12.39
CA LEU A 59 -19.41 -1.08 -11.39
C LEU A 59 -17.91 -1.25 -11.11
N ALA A 60 -17.43 -2.49 -11.05
CA ALA A 60 -16.02 -2.78 -10.85
C ALA A 60 -15.16 -2.29 -12.03
N GLU A 61 -15.60 -2.50 -13.26
CA GLU A 61 -14.95 -1.99 -14.47
C GLU A 61 -14.91 -0.46 -14.48
N GLU A 62 -16.04 0.19 -14.22
CA GLU A 62 -16.13 1.65 -14.13
C GLU A 62 -15.19 2.23 -13.06
N LEU A 63 -15.05 1.58 -11.92
CA LEU A 63 -14.13 1.99 -10.86
C LEU A 63 -12.66 1.85 -11.29
N LEU A 64 -12.31 0.76 -11.98
CA LEU A 64 -10.97 0.54 -12.49
C LEU A 64 -10.59 1.58 -13.56
N ASP A 65 -11.52 1.88 -14.46
CA ASP A 65 -11.36 2.87 -15.54
C ASP A 65 -11.27 4.30 -14.99
N LYS A 66 -12.04 4.61 -13.94
CA LYS A 66 -11.99 5.92 -13.26
C LYS A 66 -10.62 6.20 -12.62
N GLY A 67 -9.90 5.16 -12.21
CA GLY A 67 -8.60 5.27 -11.56
C GLY A 67 -8.68 5.63 -10.07
N LEU A 68 -7.53 6.03 -9.51
CA LEU A 68 -7.39 6.29 -8.07
C LEU A 68 -8.34 7.38 -7.56
N SER A 69 -8.80 7.22 -6.32
CA SER A 69 -9.58 8.23 -5.58
C SER A 69 -8.94 8.62 -4.25
N CYS A 70 -7.62 8.45 -4.10
CA CYS A 70 -6.91 8.84 -2.89
C CYS A 70 -6.91 10.36 -2.72
N SER A 71 -7.24 10.84 -1.51
CA SER A 71 -7.19 12.29 -1.21
C SER A 71 -5.75 12.76 -1.02
N SER A 72 -5.48 14.03 -1.30
CA SER A 72 -4.18 14.65 -1.02
C SER A 72 -3.80 14.54 0.46
N GLU A 73 -4.77 14.71 1.36
CA GLU A 73 -4.59 14.52 2.81
C GLU A 73 -4.11 13.10 3.14
N SER A 74 -4.69 12.07 2.51
CA SER A 74 -4.26 10.68 2.71
C SER A 74 -2.83 10.44 2.22
N LEU A 75 -2.42 11.07 1.12
CA LEU A 75 -1.04 10.98 0.63
C LEU A 75 -0.06 11.70 1.56
N SER A 76 -0.44 12.89 2.08
CA SER A 76 0.37 13.62 3.06
C SER A 76 0.57 12.82 4.36
N LEU A 77 -0.49 12.20 4.88
CA LEU A 77 -0.39 11.33 6.05
C LEU A 77 0.52 10.12 5.81
N GLN A 78 0.53 9.57 4.60
CA GLN A 78 1.44 8.49 4.24
C GLN A 78 2.90 8.95 4.19
N ARG A 79 3.19 10.15 3.65
CA ARG A 79 4.55 10.73 3.71
C ARG A 79 5.02 10.94 5.14
N TYR A 80 4.15 11.49 5.98
CA TYR A 80 4.41 11.68 7.40
C TYR A 80 4.79 10.35 8.06
N ALA A 81 3.96 9.31 7.89
CA ALA A 81 4.23 7.99 8.46
C ALA A 81 5.56 7.40 7.96
N ILE A 82 5.88 7.54 6.67
CA ILE A 82 7.16 7.08 6.11
C ILE A 82 8.34 7.79 6.79
N ALA A 83 8.28 9.11 6.94
CA ALA A 83 9.32 9.90 7.58
C ALA A 83 9.50 9.49 9.04
N THR A 84 8.41 9.41 9.80
CA THR A 84 8.45 9.01 11.21
C THR A 84 9.04 7.60 11.38
N TRP A 85 8.69 6.63 10.53
CA TRP A 85 9.20 5.26 10.70
C TRP A 85 10.71 5.23 10.44
N PHE A 86 11.19 6.04 9.50
CA PHE A 86 12.60 6.13 9.21
C PHE A 86 13.37 6.85 10.31
N GLU A 87 12.85 7.95 10.86
CA GLU A 87 13.42 8.66 12.00
C GLU A 87 13.50 7.76 13.25
N ASP A 88 12.40 7.06 13.57
CA ASP A 88 12.36 6.10 14.68
C ASP A 88 13.42 4.98 14.48
N ALA A 89 13.64 4.53 13.25
CA ALA A 89 14.66 3.53 12.96
C ALA A 89 16.08 4.05 13.20
N VAL A 90 16.36 5.31 12.84
CA VAL A 90 17.65 5.96 13.08
C VAL A 90 17.91 6.09 14.58
N ASP A 91 16.91 6.54 15.35
CA ASP A 91 17.03 6.76 16.79
C ASP A 91 17.34 5.47 17.56
N ILE A 92 16.74 4.35 17.15
CA ILE A 92 16.88 3.06 17.85
C ILE A 92 17.93 2.15 17.23
N ALA A 93 18.61 2.54 16.15
CA ALA A 93 19.51 1.65 15.38
C ALA A 93 20.58 0.97 16.25
N LEU A 94 21.13 1.69 17.24
CA LEU A 94 22.14 1.16 18.16
C LEU A 94 21.57 0.42 19.38
N ILE A 95 20.29 0.64 19.69
CA ILE A 95 19.63 0.13 20.90
C ILE A 95 18.85 -1.16 20.58
N ALA A 96 18.13 -1.15 19.47
CA ALA A 96 17.23 -2.22 19.03
C ALA A 96 17.35 -2.44 17.51
N PRO A 97 18.50 -2.98 17.03
CA PRO A 97 18.78 -3.11 15.60
C PRO A 97 17.74 -3.93 14.83
N ASP A 98 17.17 -4.98 15.43
CA ASP A 98 16.14 -5.79 14.78
C ASP A 98 14.85 -4.99 14.54
N LEU A 99 14.47 -4.13 15.48
CA LEU A 99 13.30 -3.26 15.36
C LEU A 99 13.56 -2.11 14.37
N ALA A 100 14.76 -1.53 14.40
CA ALA A 100 15.19 -0.55 13.39
C ALA A 100 15.09 -1.14 11.98
N SER A 101 15.60 -2.36 11.75
CA SER A 101 15.49 -3.03 10.45
C SER A 101 14.05 -3.23 9.99
N ALA A 102 13.15 -3.57 10.93
CA ALA A 102 11.71 -3.69 10.64
C ALA A 102 11.09 -2.34 10.23
N PHE A 103 11.43 -1.26 10.93
CA PHE A 103 10.96 0.09 10.60
C PHE A 103 11.49 0.58 9.25
N ILE A 104 12.76 0.35 8.94
CA ILE A 104 13.33 0.68 7.61
C ILE A 104 12.60 -0.09 6.52
N THR A 105 12.34 -1.39 6.74
CA THR A 105 11.60 -2.22 5.79
C THR A 105 10.20 -1.69 5.55
N GLU A 106 9.48 -1.28 6.60
CA GLU A 106 8.15 -0.71 6.46
C GLU A 106 8.17 0.65 5.74
N ALA A 107 9.14 1.52 6.06
CA ALA A 107 9.33 2.80 5.39
C ALA A 107 9.63 2.62 3.89
N LEU A 108 10.51 1.69 3.53
CA LEU A 108 10.83 1.35 2.13
C LEU A 108 9.59 0.84 1.38
N LEU A 109 8.87 -0.13 1.94
CA LEU A 109 7.71 -0.71 1.26
C LEU A 109 6.54 0.27 1.19
N SER A 110 6.38 1.14 2.18
CA SER A 110 5.40 2.24 2.15
C SER A 110 5.78 3.28 1.10
N SER A 111 7.06 3.63 0.97
CA SER A 111 7.56 4.56 -0.05
C SER A 111 7.33 4.04 -1.47
N VAL A 112 7.60 2.74 -1.69
CA VAL A 112 7.31 2.06 -2.96
C VAL A 112 5.82 2.16 -3.31
N ARG A 113 4.92 1.91 -2.35
CA ARG A 113 3.47 2.00 -2.57
C ARG A 113 3.05 3.43 -2.86
N LEU A 114 3.59 4.40 -2.12
CA LEU A 114 3.24 5.81 -2.26
C LEU A 114 3.63 6.36 -3.64
N MET A 115 4.78 5.97 -4.20
CA MET A 115 5.15 6.38 -5.56
C MET A 115 4.16 5.92 -6.63
N PHE A 116 3.56 4.73 -6.50
CA PHE A 116 2.47 4.33 -7.40
C PHE A 116 1.27 5.26 -7.25
N LEU A 117 0.89 5.59 -6.02
CA LEU A 117 -0.24 6.47 -5.76
C LEU A 117 -0.01 7.90 -6.30
N ASP A 118 1.19 8.43 -6.12
CA ASP A 118 1.59 9.76 -6.62
C ASP A 118 1.50 9.85 -8.15
N ASP A 119 1.81 8.76 -8.84
CA ASP A 119 1.70 8.63 -10.29
C ASP A 119 0.28 8.32 -10.79
N GLY A 120 -0.72 8.37 -9.90
CA GLY A 120 -2.10 8.07 -10.27
C GLY A 120 -2.35 6.57 -10.53
N GLN A 121 -1.46 5.68 -10.09
CA GLN A 121 -1.50 4.25 -10.40
C GLN A 121 -2.01 3.39 -9.23
N TRP A 122 -2.78 2.37 -9.57
CA TRP A 122 -3.13 1.31 -8.62
C TRP A 122 -1.87 0.61 -8.09
N ILE A 123 -1.85 0.35 -6.78
CA ILE A 123 -0.77 -0.41 -6.16
C ILE A 123 -0.83 -1.86 -6.66
N PRO A 124 0.27 -2.41 -7.21
CA PRO A 124 0.32 -3.79 -7.66
C PRO A 124 0.03 -4.80 -6.54
N ARG A 125 -0.33 -6.03 -6.93
CA ARG A 125 -0.46 -7.13 -5.95
C ARG A 125 0.85 -7.30 -5.18
N GLN A 126 0.75 -7.55 -3.87
CA GLN A 126 1.90 -7.61 -2.95
C GLN A 126 3.06 -8.47 -3.48
N LYS A 127 2.76 -9.66 -4.02
CA LYS A 127 3.77 -10.59 -4.56
C LYS A 127 4.49 -10.11 -5.82
N LEU A 128 3.94 -9.10 -6.49
CA LEU A 128 4.49 -8.47 -7.70
C LEU A 128 5.03 -7.06 -7.42
N LEU A 129 4.86 -6.53 -6.20
CA LEU A 129 5.12 -5.13 -5.87
C LEU A 129 6.53 -4.70 -6.27
N LEU A 130 7.55 -5.43 -5.81
CA LEU A 130 8.95 -5.08 -6.09
C LEU A 130 9.34 -5.30 -7.56
N SER A 131 8.79 -6.31 -8.23
CA SER A 131 9.08 -6.53 -9.65
C SER A 131 8.45 -5.48 -10.55
N GLU A 132 7.22 -5.06 -10.26
CA GLU A 132 6.57 -3.97 -11.00
C GLU A 132 7.22 -2.62 -10.68
N PHE A 133 7.63 -2.40 -9.43
CA PHE A 133 8.32 -1.19 -9.04
C PHE A 133 9.67 -1.05 -9.75
N GLU A 134 10.51 -2.08 -9.75
CA GLU A 134 11.80 -2.10 -10.46
C GLU A 134 11.63 -1.97 -11.98
N ARG A 135 10.61 -2.60 -12.56
CA ARG A 135 10.32 -2.44 -14.00
C ARG A 135 10.00 -0.98 -14.34
N ARG A 136 9.34 -0.26 -13.44
CA ARG A 136 8.89 1.13 -13.65
C ARG A 136 9.93 2.17 -13.28
N TYR A 137 10.64 1.95 -12.17
CA TYR A 137 11.69 2.83 -11.63
C TYR A 137 12.96 1.99 -11.41
N PRO A 138 13.75 1.70 -12.46
CA PRO A 138 14.87 0.76 -12.37
C PRO A 138 15.91 1.13 -11.30
N ASP A 139 16.27 2.42 -11.23
CA ASP A 139 17.29 2.91 -10.30
C ASP A 139 16.80 2.78 -8.84
N TRP A 140 15.60 3.26 -8.55
CA TRP A 140 14.99 3.13 -7.23
C TRP A 140 14.71 1.69 -6.85
N GLY A 141 14.21 0.88 -7.78
CA GLY A 141 13.93 -0.53 -7.54
C GLY A 141 15.18 -1.33 -7.19
N THR A 142 16.30 -1.04 -7.86
CA THR A 142 17.61 -1.65 -7.54
C THR A 142 18.06 -1.26 -6.14
N LEU A 143 17.97 0.02 -5.79
CA LEU A 143 18.33 0.53 -4.47
C LEU A 143 17.48 -0.10 -3.35
N VAL A 144 16.15 -0.09 -3.50
CA VAL A 144 15.21 -0.70 -2.52
C VAL A 144 15.54 -2.16 -2.30
N ARG A 145 15.74 -2.94 -3.38
CA ARG A 145 16.07 -4.37 -3.27
C ARG A 145 17.42 -4.62 -2.62
N THR A 146 18.38 -3.74 -2.85
CA THR A 146 19.71 -3.85 -2.25
C THR A 146 19.61 -3.60 -0.75
N SER A 147 18.95 -2.51 -0.34
CA SER A 147 18.70 -2.19 1.08
C SER A 147 17.96 -3.33 1.80
N LEU A 148 16.90 -3.89 1.22
CA LEU A 148 16.15 -5.01 1.81
C LEU A 148 16.95 -6.31 2.01
N ARG A 149 18.14 -6.43 1.41
CA ARG A 149 19.02 -7.61 1.50
C ARG A 149 20.26 -7.37 2.36
N CYS A 150 20.44 -6.16 2.87
CA CYS A 150 21.59 -5.82 3.71
C CYS A 150 21.59 -6.63 5.00
N ALA A 151 22.77 -7.05 5.42
CA ALA A 151 22.96 -7.80 6.65
C ALA A 151 23.14 -6.88 7.87
N SER A 152 23.51 -5.61 7.65
CA SER A 152 23.70 -4.63 8.71
C SER A 152 22.65 -3.52 8.63
N VAL A 153 22.16 -3.10 9.80
CA VAL A 153 21.20 -1.99 9.91
C VAL A 153 21.81 -0.67 9.45
N ALA A 154 23.10 -0.44 9.72
CA ALA A 154 23.80 0.76 9.28
C ALA A 154 23.82 0.86 7.74
N GLU A 155 24.22 -0.20 7.05
CA GLU A 155 24.20 -0.24 5.58
C GLU A 155 22.77 -0.15 5.03
N GLN A 156 21.80 -0.78 5.72
CA GLN A 156 20.39 -0.70 5.35
C GLN A 156 19.87 0.75 5.41
N LEU A 157 20.20 1.49 6.48
CA LEU A 157 19.88 2.91 6.64
C LEU A 157 20.51 3.76 5.55
N ASP A 158 21.82 3.62 5.33
CA ASP A 158 22.58 4.40 4.35
C ASP A 158 22.00 4.23 2.93
N LEU A 159 21.62 3.01 2.57
CA LEU A 159 21.00 2.73 1.28
C LEU A 159 19.54 3.18 1.21
N ALA A 160 18.78 3.10 2.30
CA ALA A 160 17.37 3.48 2.33
C ALA A 160 17.15 5.00 2.31
N ALA A 161 18.06 5.77 2.94
CA ALA A 161 17.92 7.21 3.12
C ALA A 161 17.60 7.96 1.81
N PRO A 162 18.39 7.84 0.71
CA PRO A 162 18.14 8.65 -0.49
C PRO A 162 16.74 8.43 -1.09
N PHE A 163 16.23 7.20 -0.99
CA PHE A 163 14.91 6.86 -1.50
C PHE A 163 13.79 7.37 -0.60
N ILE A 164 13.93 7.18 0.71
CA ILE A 164 12.93 7.62 1.68
C ILE A 164 12.84 9.14 1.69
N GLU A 165 13.97 9.85 1.66
CA GLU A 165 14.02 11.32 1.59
C GLU A 165 13.35 11.85 0.32
N HIS A 166 13.60 11.20 -0.82
CA HIS A 166 12.95 11.53 -2.09
C HIS A 166 11.41 11.41 -1.99
N VAL A 167 10.91 10.32 -1.42
CA VAL A 167 9.47 10.04 -1.37
C VAL A 167 8.76 10.85 -0.26
N ALA A 168 9.38 11.01 0.90
CA ALA A 168 8.82 11.78 2.00
C ALA A 168 8.77 13.28 1.67
N SER A 169 9.69 13.80 0.86
CA SER A 169 9.83 15.23 0.50
C SER A 169 10.03 16.18 1.70
N VAL A 170 10.03 15.65 2.93
CA VAL A 170 10.32 16.32 4.19
C VAL A 170 11.21 15.39 5.00
N THR A 171 12.35 15.91 5.44
CA THR A 171 13.20 15.29 6.46
C THR A 171 13.15 16.19 7.68
N GLY A 172 12.76 15.66 8.84
CA GLY A 172 12.71 16.39 10.10
C GLY A 172 11.31 16.80 10.55
N PHE A 173 11.32 17.61 11.62
CA PHE A 173 10.15 18.05 12.36
C PHE A 173 9.08 18.71 11.46
N PHE A 174 7.86 18.18 11.47
CA PHE A 174 6.69 18.86 10.93
C PHE A 174 6.37 20.05 11.83
N GLU A 175 6.49 21.27 11.29
CA GLU A 175 6.30 22.49 12.06
C GLU A 175 4.90 22.52 12.71
N TRP A 176 4.84 22.91 13.99
CA TRP A 176 3.55 23.03 14.68
C TRP A 176 2.68 24.07 13.98
N GLU A 177 1.53 23.66 13.47
CA GLU A 177 0.56 24.58 12.84
C GLU A 177 -0.16 25.47 13.88
N SER A 178 0.02 25.20 15.17
CA SER A 178 -0.62 25.94 16.25
C SER A 178 0.39 26.43 17.28
N GLU A 179 0.10 27.61 17.82
CA GLU A 179 0.81 28.16 18.97
C GLU A 179 0.56 27.30 20.22
N PRO A 180 1.53 27.19 21.15
CA PRO A 180 1.36 26.47 22.40
C PRO A 180 0.10 26.93 23.15
N GLN A 181 -0.84 26.01 23.40
CA GLN A 181 -2.02 26.31 24.19
C GLN A 181 -1.70 26.31 25.68
N THR A 182 -2.23 27.31 26.40
CA THR A 182 -2.17 27.33 27.86
C THR A 182 -3.15 26.31 28.42
N VAL A 183 -2.65 25.23 29.02
CA VAL A 183 -3.46 24.24 29.72
C VAL A 183 -3.55 24.67 31.18
N ALA A 184 -4.76 24.96 31.67
CA ALA A 184 -4.99 25.21 33.09
C ALA A 184 -4.74 23.92 33.89
N PRO A 185 -4.15 24.00 35.10
CA PRO A 185 -3.80 22.83 35.91
C PRO A 185 -5.00 21.99 36.34
#